data_AF-A0A937W7N8-F1
#
_entry.id   AF-A0A937W7N8-F1
#
_cell.length_a   1.000
_cell.length_b   1.000
_cell.length_c   1.000
_cell.angle_alpha   90.00
_cell.angle_beta   90.00
_cell.angle_gamma   90.00
#
_symmetry.space_group_name_H-M   'P 1'
#
loop_
_entity.id
_entity.type
_entity.pdbx_description
1 polymer ?
#
loop_
_entity_poly.entity_id
_entity_poly.type
_entity_poly.pdbx_seq_one_letter_code
_entity_poly.pdbx_strand_id
1 'polypeptide(L)'
;MNATPLSVCIITHNEEDNLPRCLASVRFADEIVVVDSESTDRTVAIAQQAGCRIISQAFLGYVAQKNLAVRQASHQWVLCLDADEWLRPGAATRIREALATRTPDIAGYTLKRHTYYLGDWVNHGGWWPEYKIRLFDRAQGQWCGNALHEGVHLNGRVAPLEVEIGHRSYRNMAHHFSKLNTYTTLMAEDLHAR
;
A
#
# COMPACT_ATOMS: atom_id res chain seq x y z
N MET A 1 12.00 -26.71 -2.27
CA MET A 1 12.37 -25.32 -2.58
C MET A 1 11.64 -24.43 -1.60
N ASN A 2 12.36 -23.63 -0.80
CA ASN A 2 11.72 -22.73 0.16
C ASN A 2 10.99 -21.61 -0.59
N ALA A 3 9.77 -21.28 -0.16
CA ALA A 3 9.00 -20.19 -0.74
C ALA A 3 9.80 -18.88 -0.64
N THR A 4 9.75 -18.04 -1.68
CA THR A 4 10.39 -16.70 -1.65
C THR A 4 9.76 -15.90 -0.50
N PRO A 5 10.53 -15.49 0.53
CA PRO A 5 10.00 -14.74 1.65
C PRO A 5 9.48 -13.37 1.22
N LEU A 6 8.37 -12.93 1.84
CA LEU A 6 7.66 -11.69 1.50
C LEU A 6 7.41 -10.87 2.75
N SER A 7 7.88 -9.63 2.74
CA SER A 7 7.50 -8.61 3.73
C SER A 7 6.33 -7.78 3.20
N VAL A 8 5.33 -7.53 4.02
CA VAL A 8 4.26 -6.58 3.72
C VAL A 8 4.55 -5.29 4.47
N CYS A 9 4.57 -4.16 3.76
CA CYS A 9 4.84 -2.83 4.29
C CYS A 9 3.56 -2.00 4.27
N ILE A 10 3.10 -1.56 5.43
CA ILE A 10 1.87 -0.78 5.59
C ILE A 10 2.22 0.56 6.23
N ILE A 11 1.74 1.66 5.66
CA ILE A 11 1.71 2.96 6.35
C ILE A 11 0.30 3.24 6.86
N THR A 12 0.18 3.88 8.02
CA THR A 12 -1.12 4.10 8.65
C THR A 12 -1.17 5.38 9.49
N HIS A 13 -2.38 5.90 9.70
CA HIS A 13 -2.72 6.96 10.65
C HIS A 13 -4.24 6.96 10.90
N ASN A 14 -4.67 6.63 12.12
CA ASN A 14 -6.06 6.57 12.55
C ASN A 14 -6.98 5.70 11.64
N GLU A 15 -6.58 4.45 11.40
CA GLU A 15 -7.26 3.49 10.53
C GLU A 15 -7.81 2.26 11.27
N GLU A 16 -8.31 2.42 12.50
CA GLU A 16 -8.88 1.30 13.28
C GLU A 16 -10.03 0.57 12.57
N ASP A 17 -10.79 1.27 11.70
CA ASP A 17 -11.90 0.72 10.92
C ASP A 17 -11.46 -0.11 9.70
N ASN A 18 -10.27 0.17 9.17
CA ASN A 18 -9.79 -0.34 7.88
C ASN A 18 -8.68 -1.38 8.07
N LEU A 19 -7.77 -1.12 9.00
CA LEU A 19 -6.58 -1.92 9.26
C LEU A 19 -6.89 -3.41 9.51
N PRO A 20 -7.93 -3.81 10.27
CA PRO A 20 -8.24 -5.23 10.48
C PRO A 20 -8.45 -6.00 9.17
N ARG A 21 -9.11 -5.39 8.18
CA ARG A 21 -9.35 -6.01 6.87
C ARG A 21 -8.07 -6.06 6.03
N CYS A 22 -7.27 -5.00 6.07
CA CYS A 22 -5.95 -4.97 5.43
C CYS A 22 -5.09 -6.14 5.95
N LEU A 23 -4.90 -6.23 7.27
CA LEU A 23 -4.11 -7.25 7.94
C LEU A 23 -4.63 -8.67 7.67
N ALA A 24 -5.95 -8.88 7.72
CA ALA A 24 -6.55 -10.17 7.41
C ALA A 24 -6.21 -10.65 5.98
N SER A 25 -6.15 -9.73 5.01
CA SER A 25 -5.86 -10.04 3.61
C SER A 25 -4.40 -10.41 3.34
N VAL A 26 -3.48 -10.10 4.26
CA VAL A 26 -2.03 -10.29 4.10
C VAL A 26 -1.41 -11.26 5.10
N ARG A 27 -2.21 -11.99 5.88
CA ARG A 27 -1.70 -12.97 6.89
C ARG A 27 -0.82 -14.09 6.32
N PHE A 28 -0.79 -14.26 5.00
CA PHE A 28 0.07 -15.24 4.34
C PHE A 28 1.52 -14.75 4.20
N ALA A 29 1.81 -13.47 4.47
CA ALA A 29 3.14 -12.90 4.41
C ALA A 29 4.02 -13.41 5.57
N ASP A 30 5.33 -13.42 5.34
CA ASP A 30 6.31 -13.91 6.31
C ASP A 30 6.66 -12.83 7.35
N GLU A 31 6.48 -11.55 6.99
CA GLU A 31 6.64 -10.39 7.87
C GLU A 31 5.59 -9.33 7.51
N ILE A 32 5.07 -8.63 8.52
CA ILE A 32 4.25 -7.42 8.33
C ILE A 32 4.89 -6.28 9.12
N VAL A 33 5.32 -5.24 8.40
CA VAL A 33 5.86 -4.00 8.94
C VAL A 33 4.81 -2.92 8.82
N VAL A 34 4.45 -2.31 9.96
CA VAL A 34 3.51 -1.19 10.04
C VAL A 34 4.29 0.04 10.49
N VAL A 35 4.31 1.08 9.65
CA VAL A 35 4.80 2.41 10.02
C VAL A 35 3.60 3.26 10.37
N ASP A 36 3.45 3.53 11.67
CA ASP A 36 2.36 4.32 12.23
C ASP A 36 2.76 5.79 12.33
N SER A 37 1.89 6.66 11.82
CA SER A 37 2.10 8.11 11.84
C SER A 37 1.52 8.75 13.09
N GLU A 38 1.77 8.12 14.24
CA GLU A 38 1.33 8.56 15.58
C GLU A 38 -0.19 8.56 15.72
N SER A 39 -0.81 7.42 15.39
CA SER A 39 -2.26 7.24 15.56
C SER A 39 -2.68 7.42 17.02
N THR A 40 -3.82 8.05 17.20
CA THR A 40 -4.46 8.31 18.50
C THR A 40 -5.63 7.38 18.80
N ASP A 41 -6.10 6.64 17.78
CA ASP A 41 -7.15 5.63 17.89
C ASP A 41 -6.56 4.23 18.21
N ARG A 42 -7.34 3.16 18.03
CA ARG A 42 -6.90 1.79 18.33
C ARG A 42 -6.00 1.17 17.26
N THR A 43 -5.56 1.91 16.23
CA THR A 43 -4.75 1.41 15.12
C THR A 43 -3.51 0.65 15.58
N VAL A 44 -2.74 1.23 16.51
CA VAL A 44 -1.51 0.61 17.02
C VAL A 44 -1.82 -0.69 17.77
N ALA A 45 -2.83 -0.67 18.64
CA ALA A 45 -3.24 -1.86 19.40
C ALA A 45 -3.71 -3.00 18.48
N ILE A 46 -4.42 -2.68 17.40
CA ILE A 46 -4.85 -3.65 16.38
C ILE A 46 -3.64 -4.28 15.68
N ALA A 47 -2.66 -3.46 15.25
CA ALA A 47 -1.44 -3.95 14.64
C ALA A 47 -0.63 -4.86 15.59
N GLN A 48 -0.56 -4.49 16.88
CA GLN A 48 0.16 -5.27 17.90
C GLN A 48 -0.46 -6.64 18.09
N GLN A 49 -1.80 -6.69 18.21
CA GLN A 49 -2.55 -7.93 18.36
C GLN A 49 -2.41 -8.86 17.15
N ALA A 50 -2.20 -8.28 15.96
CA ALA A 50 -1.94 -9.04 14.73
C ALA A 50 -0.47 -9.51 14.59
N GLY A 51 0.40 -9.23 15.56
CA GLY A 51 1.81 -9.64 15.53
C GLY A 51 2.67 -8.84 14.55
N CYS A 52 2.24 -7.64 14.18
CA CYS A 52 3.00 -6.79 13.26
C CYS A 52 4.23 -6.19 13.94
N ARG A 53 5.30 -5.97 13.17
CA ARG A 53 6.42 -5.12 13.58
C ARG A 53 6.02 -3.66 13.39
N ILE A 54 5.89 -2.93 14.48
CA ILE A 54 5.39 -1.54 14.46
C ILE A 54 6.52 -0.55 14.63
N ILE A 55 6.45 0.53 13.87
CA ILE A 55 7.41 1.62 13.87
C ILE A 55 6.61 2.92 14.02
N SER A 56 6.78 3.58 15.16
CA SER A 56 6.20 4.91 15.38
C SER A 56 7.08 5.97 14.70
N GLN A 57 6.50 6.75 13.80
CA GLN A 57 7.21 7.80 13.07
C GLN A 57 6.24 8.91 12.67
N ALA A 58 6.41 10.12 13.21
CA ALA A 58 5.71 11.33 12.76
C ALA A 58 5.72 11.44 11.22
N PHE A 59 4.59 11.83 10.63
CA PHE A 59 4.38 11.76 9.18
C PHE A 59 5.41 12.60 8.40
N LEU A 60 6.25 11.91 7.61
CA LEU A 60 7.31 12.54 6.80
C LEU A 60 6.83 12.92 5.39
N GLY A 61 5.55 12.73 5.08
CA GLY A 61 5.01 12.70 3.72
C GLY A 61 4.99 11.28 3.13
N TYR A 62 4.11 11.03 2.17
CA TYR A 62 3.82 9.68 1.66
C TYR A 62 5.06 8.95 1.13
N VAL A 63 5.87 9.60 0.30
CA VAL A 63 7.07 9.00 -0.30
C VAL A 63 8.09 8.60 0.77
N ALA A 64 8.40 9.48 1.71
CA ALA A 64 9.37 9.22 2.76
C ALA A 64 8.89 8.15 3.74
N GLN A 65 7.60 8.17 4.10
CA GLN A 65 6.97 7.19 4.98
C GLN A 65 6.97 5.78 4.35
N LYS A 66 6.59 5.66 3.08
CA LYS A 66 6.61 4.37 2.34
C LYS A 66 8.03 3.84 2.17
N ASN A 67 9.00 4.71 1.86
CA ASN A 67 10.41 4.31 1.82
C ASN A 67 10.93 3.86 3.19
N LEU A 68 10.50 4.48 4.30
CA LEU A 68 10.86 4.01 5.64
C LEU A 68 10.33 2.60 5.89
N ALA A 69 9.06 2.32 5.55
CA ALA A 69 8.47 0.99 5.69
C ALA A 69 9.28 -0.07 4.92
N VAL A 70 9.62 0.22 3.66
CA VAL A 70 10.42 -0.66 2.78
C VAL A 70 11.84 -0.90 3.32
N ARG A 71 12.49 0.13 3.89
CA ARG A 71 13.83 -0.04 4.49
C ARG A 71 13.81 -0.97 5.69
N GLN A 72 12.71 -0.98 6.43
CA GLN A 72 12.55 -1.74 7.67
C GLN A 72 12.13 -3.20 7.44
N ALA A 73 11.66 -3.52 6.23
CA ALA A 73 11.41 -4.89 5.80
C ALA A 73 12.71 -5.73 5.83
N SER A 74 12.56 -6.96 6.33
CA SER A 74 13.65 -7.93 6.45
C SER A 74 13.84 -8.75 5.18
N HIS A 75 12.80 -8.89 4.35
CA HIS A 75 12.85 -9.66 3.11
C HIS A 75 13.14 -8.80 1.88
N GLN A 76 13.65 -9.43 0.83
CA GLN A 76 13.98 -8.76 -0.44
C GLN A 76 12.72 -8.32 -1.19
N TRP A 77 11.72 -9.18 -1.26
CA TRP A 77 10.44 -8.86 -1.89
C TRP A 77 9.52 -8.19 -0.89
N VAL A 78 8.94 -7.06 -1.32
CA VAL A 78 8.00 -6.28 -0.52
C VAL A 78 6.67 -6.13 -1.25
N LEU A 79 5.58 -6.27 -0.51
CA LEU A 79 4.25 -5.83 -0.92
C LEU A 79 3.88 -4.60 -0.09
N CYS A 80 3.78 -3.43 -0.72
CA CYS A 80 3.38 -2.21 -0.03
C CYS A 80 1.87 -2.00 -0.17
N LEU A 81 1.18 -1.66 0.92
CA LEU A 81 -0.24 -1.29 0.92
C LEU A 81 -0.46 -0.07 1.82
N ASP A 82 -1.48 0.72 1.53
CA ASP A 82 -2.02 1.67 2.50
C ASP A 82 -3.01 0.95 3.44
N ALA A 83 -3.19 1.42 4.68
CA ALA A 83 -4.03 0.71 5.67
C ALA A 83 -5.53 0.63 5.28
N ASP A 84 -5.98 1.45 4.33
CA ASP A 84 -7.30 1.42 3.71
C ASP A 84 -7.39 0.55 2.43
N GLU A 85 -6.28 -0.08 2.04
CA GLU A 85 -6.16 -1.05 0.95
C GLU A 85 -6.19 -2.50 1.51
N TRP A 86 -6.73 -3.44 0.74
CA TRP A 86 -6.69 -4.88 1.06
C TRP A 86 -6.65 -5.75 -0.19
N LEU A 87 -6.04 -6.92 -0.10
CA LEU A 87 -6.02 -7.87 -1.22
C LEU A 87 -7.38 -8.58 -1.35
N ARG A 88 -7.86 -8.72 -2.59
CA ARG A 88 -9.07 -9.53 -2.88
C ARG A 88 -8.78 -11.04 -2.74
N PRO A 89 -9.82 -11.88 -2.55
CA PRO A 89 -9.66 -13.32 -2.45
C PRO A 89 -8.86 -13.91 -3.63
N GLY A 90 -8.00 -14.90 -3.35
CA GLY A 90 -7.11 -15.54 -4.34
C GLY A 90 -5.78 -14.82 -4.59
N ALA A 91 -5.60 -13.59 -4.10
CA ALA A 91 -4.37 -12.83 -4.29
C ALA A 91 -3.13 -13.50 -3.70
N ALA A 92 -3.25 -14.08 -2.50
CA ALA A 92 -2.15 -14.76 -1.82
C ALA A 92 -1.51 -15.87 -2.69
N THR A 93 -2.36 -16.74 -3.26
CA THR A 93 -1.92 -17.81 -4.16
C THR A 93 -1.20 -17.25 -5.38
N ARG A 94 -1.80 -16.25 -6.05
CA ARG A 94 -1.20 -15.65 -7.25
C ARG A 94 0.12 -14.93 -6.97
N ILE A 95 0.24 -14.25 -5.84
CA ILE A 95 1.50 -13.60 -5.44
C ILE A 95 2.57 -14.66 -5.19
N ARG A 96 2.26 -15.73 -4.45
CA ARG A 96 3.23 -16.81 -4.18
C ARG A 96 3.65 -17.53 -5.47
N GLU A 97 2.71 -17.81 -6.37
CA GLU A 97 3.00 -18.38 -7.69
C GLU A 97 3.90 -17.47 -8.52
N ALA A 98 3.57 -16.17 -8.62
CA ALA A 98 4.36 -15.20 -9.36
C ALA A 98 5.80 -15.12 -8.83
N LEU A 99 5.97 -15.08 -7.51
CA LEU A 99 7.30 -15.06 -6.91
C LEU A 99 8.07 -16.38 -7.13
N ALA A 100 7.38 -17.52 -7.20
CA ALA A 100 8.02 -18.83 -7.41
C ALA A 100 8.44 -19.06 -8.87
N THR A 101 7.68 -18.54 -9.84
CA THR A 101 7.90 -18.78 -11.28
C THR A 101 8.49 -17.59 -12.03
N ARG A 102 8.81 -16.50 -11.32
CA ARG A 102 9.38 -15.29 -11.93
C ARG A 102 10.66 -15.59 -12.70
N THR A 103 10.83 -14.88 -13.82
CA THR A 103 12.13 -14.78 -14.47
C THR A 103 13.03 -13.80 -13.71
N PRO A 104 14.36 -14.00 -13.69
CA PRO A 104 15.28 -13.16 -12.90
C PRO A 104 15.29 -11.67 -13.24
N ASP A 105 14.82 -11.29 -14.43
CA ASP A 105 14.76 -9.90 -14.90
C ASP A 105 13.53 -9.12 -14.41
N ILE A 106 12.55 -9.80 -13.79
CA ILE A 106 11.38 -9.15 -13.20
C ILE A 106 11.75 -8.56 -11.84
N ALA A 107 11.75 -7.22 -11.77
CA ALA A 107 12.00 -6.46 -10.55
C ALA A 107 10.71 -6.09 -9.80
N GLY A 108 9.54 -6.24 -10.43
CA GLY A 108 8.26 -5.97 -9.74
C GLY A 108 7.03 -6.22 -10.58
N TYR A 109 5.87 -6.02 -9.94
CA TYR A 109 4.57 -6.26 -10.52
C TYR A 109 3.61 -5.09 -10.32
N THR A 110 2.81 -4.82 -11.36
CA THR A 110 1.63 -3.96 -11.25
C THR A 110 0.42 -4.78 -10.82
N LEU A 111 -0.35 -4.22 -9.89
CA LEU A 111 -1.60 -4.76 -9.35
C LEU A 111 -2.74 -3.79 -9.68
N LYS A 112 -3.97 -4.29 -9.77
CA LYS A 112 -5.16 -3.49 -10.09
C LYS A 112 -5.76 -2.94 -8.79
N ARG A 113 -5.72 -1.63 -8.58
CA ARG A 113 -6.43 -0.99 -7.47
C ARG A 113 -7.86 -0.67 -7.88
N HIS A 114 -8.81 -1.16 -7.11
CA HIS A 114 -10.24 -0.96 -7.33
C HIS A 114 -10.81 -0.15 -6.15
N THR A 115 -11.35 1.02 -6.44
CA THR A 115 -11.89 1.90 -5.40
C THR A 115 -13.33 1.53 -5.07
N TYR A 116 -13.60 1.32 -3.78
CA TYR A 116 -14.93 1.18 -3.22
C TYR A 116 -15.37 2.52 -2.62
N TYR A 117 -16.46 3.08 -3.15
CA TYR A 117 -16.95 4.41 -2.83
C TYR A 117 -18.44 4.38 -2.48
N LEU A 118 -18.78 4.81 -1.27
CA LEU A 118 -20.16 5.02 -0.80
C LEU A 118 -21.14 3.86 -1.06
N GLY A 119 -20.66 2.62 -0.94
CA GLY A 119 -21.50 1.44 -1.04
C GLY A 119 -21.28 0.60 -2.30
N ASP A 120 -20.55 1.10 -3.29
CA ASP A 120 -20.32 0.37 -4.54
C ASP A 120 -18.90 0.56 -5.10
N TRP A 121 -18.53 -0.32 -6.02
CA TRP A 121 -17.28 -0.28 -6.75
C TRP A 121 -17.35 0.73 -7.90
N VAL A 122 -16.32 1.57 -8.01
CA VAL A 122 -16.25 2.55 -9.10
C VAL A 122 -15.67 1.88 -10.34
N ASN A 123 -16.53 1.51 -11.28
CA ASN A 123 -16.14 0.76 -12.49
C ASN A 123 -15.83 1.66 -13.71
N HIS A 124 -15.98 2.98 -13.59
CA HIS A 124 -15.89 3.94 -14.71
C HIS A 124 -15.19 5.25 -14.30
N GLY A 125 -14.98 6.17 -15.25
CA GLY A 125 -14.63 7.57 -14.94
C GLY A 125 -13.16 7.83 -14.57
N GLY A 126 -12.21 7.08 -15.14
CA GLY A 126 -10.77 7.27 -14.89
C GLY A 126 -10.25 6.68 -13.57
N TRP A 127 -11.16 6.21 -12.71
CA TRP A 127 -10.82 5.52 -11.45
C TRP A 127 -10.56 4.04 -11.65
N TRP A 128 -11.05 3.47 -12.75
CA TRP A 128 -10.91 2.07 -13.06
C TRP A 128 -10.73 1.81 -14.58
N PRO A 129 -9.82 0.90 -14.97
CA PRO A 129 -8.83 0.23 -14.12
C PRO A 129 -7.65 1.14 -13.73
N GLU A 130 -7.22 1.08 -12.48
CA GLU A 130 -6.01 1.76 -12.01
C GLU A 130 -4.91 0.73 -11.70
N TYR A 131 -3.73 0.89 -12.30
CA TYR A 131 -2.59 -0.01 -12.08
C TYR A 131 -1.53 0.66 -11.20
N LYS A 132 -1.08 -0.05 -10.16
CA LYS A 132 -0.03 0.42 -9.24
C LYS A 132 1.06 -0.63 -9.07
N ILE A 133 2.32 -0.20 -9.09
CA ILE A 133 3.43 -1.04 -8.63
C ILE A 133 3.32 -1.16 -7.11
N ARG A 134 3.09 -2.38 -6.63
CA ARG A 134 2.84 -2.65 -5.21
C ARG A 134 3.67 -3.83 -4.69
N LEU A 135 4.01 -4.79 -5.56
CA LEU A 135 4.87 -5.93 -5.24
C LEU A 135 6.20 -5.79 -6.01
N PHE A 136 7.33 -5.68 -5.31
CA PHE A 136 8.62 -5.46 -5.97
C PHE A 136 9.82 -5.89 -5.14
N ASP A 137 10.97 -6.03 -5.80
CA ASP A 137 12.27 -6.20 -5.16
C ASP A 137 12.74 -4.84 -4.61
N ARG A 138 12.85 -4.75 -3.28
CA ARG A 138 13.22 -3.50 -2.60
C ARG A 138 14.65 -3.04 -2.91
N ALA A 139 15.53 -3.91 -3.38
CA ALA A 139 16.88 -3.52 -3.80
C ALA A 139 16.89 -2.81 -5.17
N GLN A 140 15.85 -3.02 -5.98
CA GLN A 140 15.69 -2.42 -7.30
C GLN A 140 14.69 -1.26 -7.31
N GLY A 141 13.94 -1.06 -6.22
CA GLY A 141 12.79 -0.16 -6.17
C GLY A 141 12.88 0.92 -5.11
N GLN A 142 12.44 2.12 -5.48
CA GLN A 142 12.32 3.24 -4.54
C GLN A 142 11.02 4.01 -4.80
N TRP A 143 10.35 4.42 -3.72
CA TRP A 143 9.23 5.36 -3.84
C TRP A 143 9.75 6.74 -4.23
N CYS A 144 9.13 7.34 -5.23
CA CYS A 144 9.44 8.67 -5.75
C CYS A 144 8.14 9.42 -6.09
N GLY A 145 8.27 10.66 -6.56
CA GLY A 145 7.15 11.55 -6.88
C GLY A 145 6.93 12.61 -5.81
N ASN A 146 5.78 13.28 -5.87
CA ASN A 146 5.38 14.30 -4.91
C ASN A 146 4.19 13.81 -4.06
N ALA A 147 3.62 14.69 -3.24
CA ALA A 147 2.58 14.33 -2.27
C ALA A 147 1.28 13.76 -2.88
N LEU A 148 1.04 13.95 -4.18
CA LEU A 148 -0.22 13.58 -4.87
C LEU A 148 -0.02 12.58 -6.01
N HIS A 149 1.22 12.42 -6.47
CA HIS A 149 1.60 11.55 -7.58
C HIS A 149 2.77 10.67 -7.18
N GLU A 150 2.65 9.97 -6.05
CA GLU A 150 3.66 9.01 -5.63
C GLU A 150 3.59 7.70 -6.46
N GLY A 151 4.77 7.13 -6.70
CA GLY A 151 4.92 5.87 -7.42
C GLY A 151 6.23 5.18 -7.04
N VAL A 152 6.46 4.00 -7.59
CA VAL A 152 7.72 3.26 -7.42
C VAL A 152 8.50 3.33 -8.72
N HIS A 153 9.72 3.84 -8.64
CA HIS A 153 10.70 3.70 -9.71
C HIS A 153 11.45 2.37 -9.52
N LEU A 154 11.55 1.55 -10.58
CA LEU A 154 12.20 0.24 -10.55
C LEU A 154 13.33 0.16 -11.60
N ASN A 155 14.49 -0.32 -11.16
CA ASN A 155 15.61 -0.71 -12.01
C ASN A 155 15.45 -2.15 -12.48
N GLY A 156 14.50 -2.39 -13.38
CA GLY A 156 14.27 -3.72 -13.98
C GLY A 156 12.89 -3.84 -14.63
N ARG A 157 12.57 -5.01 -15.15
CA ARG A 157 11.30 -5.20 -15.84
C ARG A 157 10.15 -5.28 -14.84
N VAL A 158 9.05 -4.60 -15.16
CA VAL A 158 7.79 -4.68 -14.43
C VAL A 158 6.81 -5.52 -15.24
N ALA A 159 6.19 -6.51 -14.61
CA ALA A 159 5.17 -7.36 -15.25
C ALA A 159 3.79 -7.12 -14.63
N PRO A 160 2.70 -7.22 -15.40
CA PRO A 160 1.36 -7.21 -14.80
C PRO A 160 1.14 -8.49 -13.98
N LEU A 161 0.49 -8.36 -12.83
CA LEU A 161 -0.02 -9.48 -12.05
C LEU A 161 -1.53 -9.33 -11.88
N GLU A 162 -2.27 -10.39 -12.19
CA GLU A 162 -3.73 -10.45 -12.08
C GLU A 162 -4.19 -10.56 -10.62
N VAL A 163 -3.87 -9.54 -9.84
CA VAL A 163 -4.22 -9.37 -8.43
C VAL A 163 -4.90 -8.02 -8.27
N GLU A 164 -6.04 -8.05 -7.60
CA GLU A 164 -6.81 -6.85 -7.28
C GLU A 164 -6.64 -6.45 -5.82
N ILE A 165 -6.45 -5.14 -5.63
CA ILE A 165 -6.42 -4.45 -4.35
C ILE A 165 -7.73 -3.68 -4.23
N GLY A 166 -8.56 -4.04 -3.25
CA GLY A 166 -9.67 -3.19 -2.86
C GLY A 166 -9.15 -1.95 -2.12
N HIS A 167 -9.71 -0.78 -2.38
CA HIS A 167 -9.34 0.46 -1.73
C HIS A 167 -10.57 1.20 -1.19
N ARG A 168 -10.66 1.39 0.13
CA ARG A 168 -11.78 2.08 0.78
C ARG A 168 -11.31 3.40 1.37
N SER A 169 -11.02 4.35 0.48
CA SER A 169 -10.49 5.67 0.86
C SER A 169 -11.47 6.53 1.64
N TYR A 170 -12.78 6.28 1.49
CA TYR A 170 -13.84 7.11 2.05
C TYR A 170 -14.82 6.31 2.91
N ARG A 171 -14.99 6.73 4.17
CA ARG A 171 -15.96 6.12 5.11
C ARG A 171 -17.38 6.59 4.82
N ASN A 172 -17.53 7.89 4.55
CA ASN A 172 -18.81 8.56 4.27
C ASN A 172 -18.56 9.90 3.56
N MET A 173 -19.63 10.62 3.23
CA MET A 173 -19.58 11.93 2.57
C MET A 173 -18.81 12.98 3.39
N ALA A 174 -18.97 13.01 4.71
CA ALA A 174 -18.25 13.98 5.55
C ALA A 174 -16.73 13.76 5.49
N HIS A 175 -16.30 12.51 5.57
CA HIS A 175 -14.89 12.14 5.39
C HIS A 175 -14.37 12.51 4.00
N HIS A 176 -15.20 12.32 2.96
CA HIS A 176 -14.85 12.73 1.61
C HIS A 176 -14.59 14.24 1.52
N PHE A 177 -15.49 15.09 2.03
CA PHE A 177 -15.29 16.53 2.01
C PHE A 177 -14.07 16.99 2.81
N SER A 178 -13.80 16.36 3.96
CA SER A 178 -12.59 16.65 4.74
C SER A 178 -11.31 16.33 3.98
N LYS A 179 -11.25 15.15 3.32
CA LYS A 179 -10.10 14.79 2.48
C LYS A 179 -9.97 15.71 1.27
N LEU A 180 -11.10 16.05 0.62
CA LEU A 180 -11.13 16.97 -0.51
C LEU A 180 -10.48 18.30 -0.16
N ASN A 181 -10.89 18.92 0.95
CA ASN A 181 -10.31 20.19 1.41
C ASN A 181 -8.81 20.09 1.69
N THR A 182 -8.36 18.98 2.29
CA THR A 182 -6.94 18.76 2.56
C THR A 182 -6.14 18.66 1.25
N TYR A 183 -6.63 17.88 0.29
CA TYR A 183 -5.93 17.69 -0.98
C TYR A 183 -5.97 18.93 -1.86
N THR A 184 -7.05 19.69 -1.89
CA THR A 184 -7.10 20.95 -2.64
C THR A 184 -6.14 21.99 -2.07
N THR A 185 -5.99 22.08 -0.74
CA THR A 185 -4.97 22.92 -0.11
C THR A 185 -3.56 22.46 -0.50
N LEU A 186 -3.23 21.17 -0.36
CA LEU A 186 -1.92 20.64 -0.74
C LEU A 186 -1.61 20.87 -2.23
N MET A 187 -2.60 20.71 -3.10
CA MET A 187 -2.48 21.02 -4.53
C MET A 187 -2.17 22.50 -4.76
N ALA A 188 -2.86 23.40 -4.06
CA ALA A 188 -2.64 24.82 -4.20
C ALA A 188 -1.23 25.23 -3.75
N GLU A 189 -0.75 24.66 -2.64
CA GLU A 189 0.61 24.88 -2.13
C GLU A 189 1.67 24.33 -3.10
N ASP A 190 1.50 23.12 -3.63
CA ASP A 190 2.43 22.52 -4.62
C ASP A 190 2.49 23.35 -5.91
N LEU A 191 1.35 23.88 -6.38
CA LEU A 191 1.30 24.75 -7.55
C LEU A 191 1.91 26.13 -7.30
N HIS A 192 1.72 26.69 -6.10
CA HIS A 192 2.31 27.99 -5.73
C HIS A 192 3.83 27.92 -5.57
N ALA A 193 4.37 26.78 -5.15
CA ALA A 193 5.80 26.56 -4.97
C ALA A 193 6.59 26.33 -6.28
N ARG A 194 5.92 26.24 -7.44
CA ARG A 194 6.52 26.09 -8.77
C ARG A 194 6.75 27.43 -9.44
#